data_AF-A0A1Q4H712-F1
#
_entry.id   AF-A0A1Q4H712-F1
#
_cell.length_a   1.000
_cell.length_b   1.000
_cell.length_c   1.000
_cell.angle_alpha   90.00
_cell.angle_beta   90.00
_cell.angle_gamma   90.00
#
_symmetry.space_group_name_H-M   'P 1'
#
loop_
_entity.id
_entity.type
_entity.pdbx_description
1 polymer ?
#
loop_
_entity_poly.entity_id
_entity_poly.type
_entity_poly.pdbx_seq_one_letter_code
_entity_poly.pdbx_strand_id
1 'polypeptide(L)'
;MAIVSPEAAAADGVEPSSIDKIRTAALRSFAACGTSATTLRGVAAAAGVSLGLVQHHFATKAGLIEAVDRYVLDVVITPMAQPVSDLAPDSVSEVGHRVQRIISDHPDIAAYLGRALVDGSQLGATIFDTLYEVGTLRWQTRLERGETRPDIDLQWAVINSMILALGTISMRGHIERHMSGAFTSSEQLHRWQESVNGLLRDGLFRRGDSPEAAG
;
A
#
# COMPACT_ATOMS: atom_id res chain seq x y z
N MET A 1 7.50 -10.15 -49.17
CA MET A 1 6.71 -9.50 -48.10
C MET A 1 6.37 -10.60 -47.10
N ALA A 2 7.25 -10.82 -46.12
CA ALA A 2 7.14 -11.90 -45.16
C ALA A 2 6.32 -11.44 -43.96
N ILE A 3 5.33 -12.26 -43.57
CA ILE A 3 4.46 -12.04 -42.43
C ILE A 3 5.26 -12.43 -41.19
N VAL A 4 5.64 -11.45 -40.37
CA VAL A 4 6.23 -11.67 -39.06
C VAL A 4 5.08 -11.77 -38.05
N SER A 5 4.78 -12.98 -37.60
CA SER A 5 3.93 -13.22 -36.44
C SER A 5 4.62 -12.74 -35.16
N PRO A 6 3.87 -12.23 -34.17
CA PRO A 6 4.44 -11.72 -32.92
C PRO A 6 4.70 -12.90 -31.97
N GLU A 7 5.97 -13.16 -31.68
CA GLU A 7 6.36 -14.02 -30.57
C GLU A 7 6.16 -13.24 -29.28
N ALA A 8 4.96 -13.37 -28.71
CA ALA A 8 4.66 -12.91 -27.37
C ALA A 8 5.60 -13.62 -26.40
N ALA A 9 6.49 -12.84 -25.78
CA ALA A 9 7.35 -13.27 -24.70
C ALA A 9 6.51 -13.90 -23.59
N ALA A 10 6.56 -15.22 -23.50
CA ALA A 10 6.06 -15.98 -22.37
C ALA A 10 6.93 -15.64 -21.15
N ALA A 11 6.38 -14.85 -20.22
CA ALA A 11 6.96 -14.68 -18.90
C ALA A 11 6.84 -16.00 -18.11
N ASP A 12 7.91 -16.38 -17.44
CA ASP A 12 8.14 -17.66 -16.76
C ASP A 12 6.97 -18.17 -15.90
N GLY A 13 6.45 -19.34 -16.26
CA GLY A 13 5.37 -20.07 -15.57
C GLY A 13 5.87 -20.96 -14.44
N VAL A 14 6.24 -20.37 -13.30
CA VAL A 14 6.35 -21.13 -12.04
C VAL A 14 4.95 -21.25 -11.45
N GLU A 15 4.40 -22.46 -11.38
CA GLU A 15 3.14 -22.68 -10.66
C GLU A 15 3.31 -22.22 -9.20
N PRO A 16 2.38 -21.38 -8.68
CA PRO A 16 2.49 -20.90 -7.31
C PRO A 16 2.47 -22.08 -6.34
N SER A 17 3.37 -22.04 -5.35
CA SER A 17 3.47 -23.12 -4.36
C SER A 17 2.16 -23.27 -3.58
N SER A 18 1.93 -24.44 -2.98
CA SER A 18 0.77 -24.64 -2.11
C SER A 18 0.70 -23.60 -0.99
N ILE A 19 1.85 -23.17 -0.46
CA ILE A 19 1.95 -22.12 0.56
C ILE A 19 1.44 -20.79 0.01
N ASP A 20 1.82 -20.42 -1.22
CA ASP A 20 1.40 -19.15 -1.84
C ASP A 20 -0.10 -19.13 -2.17
N LYS A 21 -0.65 -20.28 -2.61
CA LYS A 21 -2.09 -20.45 -2.83
C LYS A 21 -2.87 -20.26 -1.52
N ILE A 22 -2.40 -20.90 -0.44
CA ILE A 22 -3.03 -20.78 0.89
C ILE A 22 -2.93 -19.33 1.41
N ARG A 23 -1.76 -18.70 1.27
CA ARG A 23 -1.54 -17.32 1.73
C ARG A 23 -2.42 -16.32 0.99
N THR A 24 -2.50 -16.44 -0.34
CA THR A 24 -3.36 -15.60 -1.18
C THR A 24 -4.84 -15.77 -0.81
N ALA A 25 -5.30 -17.02 -0.61
CA ALA A 25 -6.66 -17.30 -0.19
C ALA A 25 -6.97 -16.73 1.21
N ALA A 26 -6.00 -16.81 2.13
CA ALA A 26 -6.12 -16.23 3.47
C ALA A 26 -6.20 -14.69 3.41
N LEU A 27 -5.32 -14.02 2.66
CA LEU A 27 -5.34 -12.57 2.46
C LEU A 27 -6.71 -12.09 1.96
N ARG A 28 -7.25 -12.73 0.92
CA ARG A 28 -8.57 -12.41 0.38
C ARG A 28 -9.69 -12.59 1.40
N SER A 29 -9.64 -13.70 2.15
CA SER A 29 -10.64 -14.00 3.18
C SER A 29 -10.58 -12.96 4.32
N PHE A 30 -9.38 -12.63 4.79
CA PHE A 30 -9.17 -11.65 5.85
C PHE A 30 -9.58 -10.24 5.40
N ALA A 31 -9.26 -9.84 4.17
CA ALA A 31 -9.69 -8.56 3.60
C ALA A 31 -11.23 -8.46 3.50
N ALA A 32 -11.90 -9.54 3.11
CA ALA A 32 -13.33 -9.54 2.86
C ALA A 32 -14.18 -9.60 4.14
N CYS A 33 -13.80 -10.42 5.13
CA CYS A 33 -14.64 -10.70 6.30
C CYS A 33 -13.91 -10.59 7.65
N GLY A 34 -12.64 -10.20 7.65
CA GLY A 34 -11.80 -10.14 8.83
C GLY A 34 -11.25 -11.52 9.25
N THR A 35 -10.25 -11.49 10.13
CA THR A 35 -9.61 -12.71 10.63
C THR A 35 -10.55 -13.54 11.50
N SER A 36 -11.40 -12.90 12.32
CA SER A 36 -12.36 -13.56 13.22
C SER A 36 -13.35 -14.47 12.50
N ALA A 37 -13.95 -14.02 11.39
CA ALA A 37 -14.94 -14.80 10.63
C ALA A 37 -14.30 -15.87 9.72
N THR A 38 -12.99 -15.79 9.46
CA THR A 38 -12.29 -16.73 8.58
C THR A 38 -12.00 -18.06 9.28
N THR A 39 -12.13 -19.20 8.58
CA THR A 39 -11.79 -20.54 9.12
C THR A 39 -10.73 -21.23 8.26
N LEU A 40 -9.92 -22.14 8.85
CA LEU A 40 -8.91 -22.90 8.10
C LEU A 40 -9.55 -23.73 6.97
N ARG A 41 -10.76 -24.27 7.19
CA ARG A 41 -11.50 -25.00 6.16
C ARG A 41 -11.97 -24.09 5.02
N GLY A 42 -12.43 -22.88 5.35
CA GLY A 42 -12.79 -21.87 4.35
C GLY A 42 -11.59 -21.46 3.51
N VAL A 43 -10.44 -21.23 4.13
CA VAL A 43 -9.18 -20.93 3.42
C VAL A 43 -8.76 -22.10 2.53
N ALA A 44 -8.82 -23.34 3.01
CA ALA A 44 -8.49 -24.52 2.21
C ALA A 44 -9.37 -24.63 0.96
N ALA A 45 -10.69 -24.43 1.12
CA ALA A 45 -11.64 -24.42 0.01
C ALA A 45 -11.34 -23.30 -1.00
N ALA A 46 -11.08 -22.07 -0.52
CA ALA A 46 -10.74 -20.94 -1.37
C ALA A 46 -9.39 -21.10 -2.09
N ALA A 47 -8.43 -21.80 -1.48
CA ALA A 47 -7.14 -22.12 -2.06
C ALA A 47 -7.17 -23.34 -3.00
N GLY A 48 -8.27 -24.10 -3.04
CA GLY A 48 -8.37 -25.33 -3.82
C GLY A 48 -7.49 -26.47 -3.30
N VAL A 49 -7.22 -26.51 -1.99
CA VAL A 49 -6.36 -27.52 -1.35
C VAL A 49 -7.07 -28.25 -0.21
N SER A 50 -6.49 -29.35 0.27
CA SER A 50 -7.05 -30.07 1.43
C SER A 50 -6.79 -29.31 2.73
N LEU A 51 -7.70 -29.47 3.71
CA LEU A 51 -7.50 -28.93 5.05
C LEU A 51 -6.21 -29.46 5.70
N GLY A 52 -5.88 -30.73 5.46
CA GLY A 52 -4.64 -31.34 5.95
C GLY A 52 -3.39 -30.64 5.41
N LEU A 53 -3.39 -30.19 4.15
CA LEU A 53 -2.27 -29.43 3.57
C LEU A 53 -2.15 -28.04 4.22
N VAL A 54 -3.27 -27.38 4.51
CA VAL A 54 -3.26 -26.12 5.26
C VAL A 54 -2.68 -26.34 6.66
N GLN A 55 -3.14 -27.36 7.38
CA GLN A 55 -2.66 -27.66 8.74
C GLN A 55 -1.20 -28.11 8.77
N HIS A 56 -0.70 -28.73 7.70
CA HIS A 56 0.71 -29.07 7.57
C HIS A 56 1.61 -27.82 7.54
N HIS A 57 1.19 -26.77 6.81
CA HIS A 57 1.94 -25.52 6.73
C HIS A 57 1.64 -24.55 7.87
N PHE A 58 0.39 -24.52 8.33
CA PHE A 58 -0.14 -23.60 9.33
C PHE A 58 -0.97 -24.37 10.35
N ALA A 59 -0.30 -24.86 11.39
CA ALA A 59 -0.88 -25.77 12.39
C ALA A 59 -2.17 -25.24 13.03
N THR A 60 -2.29 -23.91 13.20
CA THR A 60 -3.45 -23.26 13.79
C THR A 60 -3.91 -22.06 12.97
N LYS A 61 -5.15 -21.62 13.18
CA LYS A 61 -5.66 -20.36 12.61
C LYS A 61 -4.82 -19.16 13.04
N ALA A 62 -4.41 -19.13 14.31
CA ALA A 62 -3.53 -18.07 14.82
C ALA A 62 -2.17 -18.07 14.10
N GLY A 63 -1.56 -19.24 13.87
CA GLY A 63 -0.32 -19.36 13.11
C GLY A 63 -0.46 -18.96 11.64
N LEU A 64 -1.62 -19.23 11.01
CA LEU A 64 -1.91 -18.71 9.66
C LEU A 64 -2.01 -17.18 9.66
N ILE A 65 -2.73 -16.59 10.62
CA ILE A 65 -2.85 -15.13 10.74
C ILE A 65 -1.46 -14.51 10.92
N GLU A 66 -0.68 -15.00 11.88
CA GLU A 66 0.68 -14.49 12.15
C GLU A 66 1.59 -14.57 10.92
N ALA A 67 1.54 -15.68 10.18
CA ALA A 67 2.35 -15.84 8.97
C ALA A 67 1.93 -14.89 7.84
N VAL A 68 0.62 -14.65 7.68
CA VAL A 68 0.08 -13.70 6.70
C VAL A 68 0.42 -12.26 7.11
N ASP A 69 0.24 -11.92 8.38
CA ASP A 69 0.54 -10.61 8.96
C ASP A 69 2.03 -10.26 8.79
N ARG A 70 2.93 -11.22 9.08
CA ARG A 70 4.37 -11.05 8.85
C ARG A 70 4.68 -10.82 7.37
N TYR A 71 4.06 -11.59 6.48
CA TYR A 71 4.25 -11.39 5.05
C TYR A 71 3.78 -10.01 4.58
N VAL A 72 2.66 -9.52 5.10
CA VAL A 72 2.16 -8.16 4.80
C VAL A 72 3.13 -7.11 5.32
N LEU A 73 3.61 -7.24 6.55
CA LEU A 73 4.63 -6.35 7.12
C LEU A 73 5.88 -6.31 6.23
N ASP A 74 6.40 -7.46 5.83
CA ASP A 74 7.61 -7.53 4.99
C ASP A 74 7.40 -6.82 3.65
N VAL A 75 6.25 -7.04 2.99
CA VAL A 75 5.95 -6.44 1.68
C VAL A 75 5.70 -4.94 1.77
N VAL A 76 5.12 -4.44 2.86
CA VAL A 76 4.79 -3.03 3.02
C VAL A 76 5.95 -2.23 3.60
N ILE A 77 6.56 -2.72 4.68
CA ILE A 77 7.58 -1.99 5.44
C ILE A 77 8.94 -2.06 4.73
N THR A 78 9.35 -3.22 4.18
CA THR A 78 10.70 -3.35 3.60
C THR A 78 10.96 -2.33 2.50
N PRO A 79 10.06 -2.13 1.50
CA PRO A 79 10.27 -1.11 0.48
C PRO A 79 10.20 0.31 1.05
N MET A 80 9.40 0.55 2.08
CA MET A 80 9.28 1.85 2.73
C MET A 80 10.47 2.19 3.60
N ALA A 81 11.15 1.22 4.19
CA ALA A 81 12.34 1.47 5.00
C ALA A 81 13.59 1.76 4.15
N GLN A 82 13.58 1.41 2.86
CA GLN A 82 14.74 1.67 1.99
C GLN A 82 15.02 3.19 1.86
N PRO A 83 16.30 3.60 1.81
CA PRO A 83 16.68 4.97 1.49
C PRO A 83 16.04 5.44 0.18
N VAL A 84 15.74 6.73 0.09
CA VAL A 84 15.33 7.35 -1.18
C VAL A 84 16.56 7.43 -2.08
N SER A 85 16.41 7.02 -3.34
CA SER A 85 17.50 7.09 -4.30
C SER A 85 17.84 8.54 -4.63
N ASP A 86 19.13 8.86 -4.71
CA ASP A 86 19.61 10.18 -5.15
C ASP A 86 19.25 10.50 -6.61
N LEU A 87 18.84 9.49 -7.39
CA LEU A 87 18.36 9.66 -8.77
C LEU A 87 16.87 10.03 -8.85
N ALA A 88 16.13 9.96 -7.75
CA ALA A 88 14.73 10.34 -7.73
C ALA A 88 14.59 11.87 -7.91
N PRO A 89 13.60 12.36 -8.69
CA PRO A 89 13.38 13.80 -8.87
C PRO A 89 13.18 14.52 -7.54
N ASP A 90 12.43 13.88 -6.64
CA ASP A 90 12.39 14.21 -5.23
C ASP A 90 11.89 13.02 -4.40
N SER A 91 12.01 13.16 -3.08
CA SER A 91 11.62 12.16 -2.11
C SER A 91 10.10 11.91 -2.04
N VAL A 92 9.25 12.85 -2.45
CA VAL A 92 7.79 12.68 -2.44
C VAL A 92 7.37 11.75 -3.58
N SER A 93 7.86 12.00 -4.80
CA SER A 93 7.60 11.17 -5.97
C SER A 93 8.06 9.72 -5.76
N GLU A 94 9.26 9.52 -5.21
CA GLU A 94 9.78 8.17 -4.95
C GLU A 94 8.89 7.38 -3.98
N VAL A 95 8.43 8.02 -2.89
CA VAL A 95 7.50 7.37 -1.95
C VAL A 95 6.17 7.06 -2.63
N GLY A 96 5.64 7.99 -3.43
CA GLY A 96 4.45 7.79 -4.26
C GLY A 96 4.58 6.55 -5.15
N HIS A 97 5.69 6.43 -5.90
CA HIS A 97 5.95 5.28 -6.77
C HIS A 97 6.01 3.95 -6.00
N ARG A 98 6.63 3.94 -4.81
CA ARG A 98 6.69 2.73 -3.99
C ARG A 98 5.30 2.30 -3.51
N VAL A 99 4.46 3.25 -3.07
CA VAL A 99 3.09 2.97 -2.67
C VAL A 99 2.27 2.47 -3.85
N GLN A 100 2.38 3.13 -5.01
CA GLN A 100 1.74 2.73 -6.26
C GLN A 100 2.09 1.28 -6.64
N ARG A 101 3.39 0.93 -6.59
CA ARG A 101 3.90 -0.40 -6.91
C ARG A 101 3.38 -1.46 -5.96
N ILE A 102 3.37 -1.20 -4.65
CA ILE A 102 2.82 -2.15 -3.66
C ILE A 102 1.34 -2.44 -3.97
N ILE A 103 0.53 -1.41 -4.28
CA ILE A 103 -0.90 -1.61 -4.56
C ILE A 103 -1.10 -2.38 -5.87
N SER A 104 -0.33 -2.04 -6.91
CA SER A 104 -0.42 -2.67 -8.23
C SER A 104 0.03 -4.13 -8.20
N ASP A 105 1.16 -4.43 -7.56
CA ASP A 105 1.78 -5.76 -7.56
C ASP A 105 1.13 -6.68 -6.51
N HIS A 106 0.56 -6.11 -5.45
CA HIS A 106 -0.01 -6.85 -4.33
C HIS A 106 -1.41 -6.32 -3.90
N PRO A 107 -2.43 -6.39 -4.77
CA PRO A 107 -3.76 -5.85 -4.48
C PRO A 107 -4.46 -6.53 -3.30
N ASP A 108 -4.22 -7.83 -3.09
CA ASP A 108 -4.76 -8.59 -1.96
C ASP A 108 -4.15 -8.13 -0.62
N ILE A 109 -2.87 -7.74 -0.61
CA ILE A 109 -2.19 -7.17 0.55
C ILE A 109 -2.75 -5.78 0.85
N ALA A 110 -2.91 -4.93 -0.17
CA ALA A 110 -3.51 -3.60 0.00
C ALA A 110 -4.94 -3.69 0.55
N ALA A 111 -5.73 -4.65 0.08
CA ALA A 111 -7.09 -4.88 0.58
C ALA A 111 -7.09 -5.31 2.06
N TYR A 112 -6.22 -6.25 2.43
CA TYR A 112 -6.13 -6.69 3.82
C TYR A 112 -5.59 -5.59 4.74
N LEU A 113 -4.58 -4.83 4.31
CA LEU A 113 -4.07 -3.67 5.03
C LEU A 113 -5.18 -2.64 5.31
N GLY A 114 -5.96 -2.27 4.29
CA GLY A 114 -7.08 -1.33 4.46
C GLY A 114 -8.09 -1.83 5.51
N ARG A 115 -8.40 -3.13 5.51
CA ARG A 115 -9.27 -3.74 6.51
C ARG A 115 -8.63 -3.71 7.91
N ALA A 116 -7.36 -4.08 8.02
CA ALA A 116 -6.62 -4.15 9.27
C ALA A 116 -6.54 -2.79 9.99
N LEU A 117 -6.41 -1.69 9.22
CA LEU A 117 -6.40 -0.32 9.72
C LEU A 117 -7.79 0.11 10.24
N VAL A 118 -8.86 -0.23 9.52
CA VAL A 118 -10.23 0.12 9.92
C VAL A 118 -10.69 -0.67 11.14
N ASP A 119 -10.36 -1.96 11.20
CA ASP A 119 -10.74 -2.84 12.31
C ASP A 119 -9.95 -2.57 13.60
N GLY A 120 -8.92 -1.70 13.56
CA GLY A 120 -8.05 -1.44 14.71
C GLY A 120 -7.24 -2.67 15.15
N SER A 121 -6.92 -3.56 14.20
CA SER A 121 -6.19 -4.79 14.47
C SER A 121 -4.75 -4.51 14.90
N GLN A 122 -4.11 -5.49 15.57
CA GLN A 122 -2.69 -5.40 15.94
C GLN A 122 -1.79 -5.19 14.71
N LEU A 123 -2.09 -5.86 13.59
CA LEU A 123 -1.37 -5.64 12.33
C LEU A 123 -1.48 -4.18 11.87
N GLY A 124 -2.69 -3.62 11.89
CA GLY A 124 -2.93 -2.23 11.49
C GLY A 124 -2.15 -1.24 12.35
N ALA A 125 -2.17 -1.43 13.67
CA ALA A 125 -1.39 -0.62 14.62
C ALA A 125 0.12 -0.71 14.35
N THR A 126 0.67 -1.93 14.26
CA THR A 126 2.10 -2.14 13.98
C THR A 126 2.53 -1.49 12.66
N ILE A 127 1.74 -1.64 11.59
CA ILE A 127 2.05 -1.02 10.30
C ILE A 127 2.02 0.51 10.39
N PHE A 128 1.01 1.07 11.04
CA PHE A 128 0.90 2.51 11.19
C PHE A 128 2.09 3.07 11.97
N ASP A 129 2.40 2.50 13.14
CA ASP A 129 3.48 2.94 14.01
C ASP A 129 4.84 2.83 13.30
N THR A 130 5.10 1.71 12.62
CA THR A 130 6.36 1.51 11.89
C THR A 130 6.50 2.50 10.72
N LEU A 131 5.42 2.74 9.97
CA LEU A 131 5.43 3.73 8.89
C LEU A 131 5.56 5.17 9.40
N TYR A 132 5.04 5.46 10.61
CA TYR A 132 5.20 6.75 11.26
C TYR A 132 6.67 7.01 11.61
N GLU A 133 7.37 6.02 12.18
CA GLU A 133 8.81 6.12 12.47
C GLU A 133 9.63 6.35 11.19
N VAL A 134 9.39 5.54 10.15
CA VAL A 134 10.05 5.66 8.84
C VAL A 134 9.74 7.02 8.20
N GLY A 135 8.49 7.48 8.27
CA GLY A 135 8.05 8.76 7.76
C GLY A 135 8.70 9.94 8.47
N THR A 136 8.82 9.86 9.80
CA THR A 136 9.46 10.88 10.64
C THR A 136 10.91 11.09 10.24
N LEU A 137 11.69 10.02 10.13
CA LEU A 137 13.09 10.11 9.70
C LEU A 137 13.23 10.78 8.33
N ARG A 138 12.36 10.41 7.37
CA ARG A 138 12.35 11.01 6.04
C ARG A 138 12.02 12.49 6.05
N TRP A 139 11.01 12.90 6.81
CA TRP A 139 10.63 14.30 6.93
C TRP A 139 11.71 15.12 7.64
N GLN A 140 12.40 14.56 8.64
CA GLN A 140 13.58 15.19 9.26
C GLN A 140 14.70 15.44 8.24
N THR A 141 15.03 14.45 7.41
CA THR A 141 16.03 14.63 6.34
C THR A 141 15.65 15.74 5.37
N ARG A 142 14.36 15.88 5.01
CA ARG A 142 13.89 16.98 4.15
C ARG A 142 14.06 18.34 4.83
N LEU A 143 13.77 18.43 6.12
CA LEU A 143 13.95 19.64 6.92
C LEU A 143 15.42 20.05 6.98
N GLU A 144 16.32 19.11 7.27
CA GLU A 144 17.77 19.34 7.33
C GLU A 144 18.35 19.79 5.98
N ARG A 145 17.80 19.29 4.86
CA ARG A 145 18.18 19.68 3.50
C ARG A 145 17.56 21.01 3.04
N GLY A 146 16.69 21.62 3.84
CA GLY A 146 15.99 22.86 3.48
C GLY A 146 14.92 22.67 2.39
N GLU A 147 14.42 21.44 2.21
CA GLU A 147 13.40 21.10 1.19
C GLU A 147 11.97 21.41 1.68
N THR A 148 11.80 21.74 2.97
CA THR A 148 10.49 22.02 3.58
C THR A 148 10.22 23.52 3.71
N ARG A 149 8.95 23.88 3.95
CA ARG A 149 8.59 25.25 4.33
C ARG A 149 9.16 25.59 5.71
N PRO A 150 9.52 26.86 5.98
CA PRO A 150 10.12 27.27 7.26
C PRO A 150 9.22 27.05 8.49
N ASP A 151 7.91 27.08 8.30
CA ASP A 151 6.86 27.00 9.32
C ASP A 151 6.22 25.60 9.42
N ILE A 152 6.87 24.57 8.88
CA ILE A 152 6.29 23.23 8.80
C ILE A 152 6.08 22.63 10.19
N ASP A 153 4.85 22.18 10.46
CA ASP A 153 4.57 21.26 11.56
C ASP A 153 4.96 19.84 11.11
N LEU A 154 6.11 19.38 11.58
CA LEU A 154 6.69 18.11 11.14
C LEU A 154 5.80 16.92 11.50
N GLN A 155 5.19 16.93 12.69
CA GLN A 155 4.32 15.85 13.16
C GLN A 155 3.11 15.72 12.22
N TRP A 156 2.44 16.83 11.92
CA TRP A 156 1.30 16.81 11.02
C TRP A 156 1.71 16.58 9.57
N ALA A 157 2.90 16.98 9.13
CA ALA A 157 3.40 16.63 7.80
C ALA A 157 3.54 15.11 7.61
N VAL A 158 4.11 14.41 8.61
CA VAL A 158 4.20 12.95 8.63
C VAL A 158 2.80 12.34 8.61
N ILE A 159 1.94 12.71 9.56
CA ILE A 159 0.59 12.14 9.70
C ILE A 159 -0.24 12.37 8.44
N ASN A 160 -0.29 13.60 7.92
CA ASN A 160 -1.09 13.91 6.73
C ASN A 160 -0.60 13.12 5.50
N SER A 161 0.72 12.98 5.32
CA SER A 161 1.25 12.16 4.22
C SER A 161 0.84 10.68 4.33
N MET A 162 0.80 10.13 5.55
CA MET A 162 0.31 8.77 5.79
C MET A 162 -1.19 8.65 5.57
N ILE A 163 -2.00 9.61 6.04
CA ILE A 163 -3.46 9.60 5.85
C ILE A 163 -3.82 9.66 4.36
N LEU A 164 -3.09 10.42 3.55
CA LEU A 164 -3.31 10.46 2.10
C LEU A 164 -3.10 9.08 1.46
N ALA A 165 -2.08 8.33 1.89
CA ALA A 165 -1.82 6.98 1.38
C ALA A 165 -2.77 5.93 1.98
N LEU A 166 -2.73 5.75 3.29
CA LEU A 166 -3.43 4.70 4.04
C LEU A 166 -4.94 4.93 4.09
N GLY A 167 -5.38 6.19 4.19
CA GLY A 167 -6.79 6.55 4.15
C GLY A 167 -7.43 6.21 2.80
N THR A 168 -6.71 6.46 1.70
CA THR A 168 -7.18 6.08 0.35
C THR A 168 -7.38 4.56 0.24
N ILE A 169 -6.43 3.77 0.72
CA ILE A 169 -6.53 2.29 0.70
C ILE A 169 -7.69 1.82 1.59
N SER A 170 -7.80 2.36 2.80
CA SER A 170 -8.82 1.99 3.78
C SER A 170 -10.24 2.35 3.33
N MET A 171 -10.39 3.47 2.64
CA MET A 171 -11.68 3.97 2.14
C MET A 171 -11.94 3.62 0.67
N ARG A 172 -11.15 2.71 0.07
CA ARG A 172 -11.20 2.37 -1.37
C ARG A 172 -12.62 2.12 -1.86
N GLY A 173 -13.43 1.34 -1.12
CA GLY A 173 -14.80 1.03 -1.51
C GLY A 173 -15.72 2.26 -1.61
N HIS A 174 -15.46 3.32 -0.84
CA HIS A 174 -16.18 4.58 -0.99
C HIS A 174 -15.68 5.39 -2.18
N ILE A 175 -14.36 5.42 -2.38
CA ILE A 175 -13.68 6.16 -3.46
C ILE A 175 -14.06 5.61 -4.83
N GLU A 176 -14.04 4.29 -5.02
CA GLU A 176 -14.30 3.64 -6.32
C GLU A 176 -15.71 3.94 -6.88
N ARG A 177 -16.69 4.28 -6.04
CA ARG A 177 -18.04 4.70 -6.49
C ARG A 177 -18.05 6.02 -7.26
N HIS A 178 -16.98 6.81 -7.16
CA HIS A 178 -16.82 8.10 -7.82
C HIS A 178 -15.85 8.03 -9.01
N MET A 179 -15.40 6.84 -9.39
CA MET A 179 -14.40 6.62 -10.43
C MET A 179 -15.01 5.82 -11.59
N SER A 180 -14.50 6.04 -12.80
CA SER A 180 -14.93 5.31 -14.01
C SER A 180 -14.23 3.95 -14.18
N GLY A 181 -13.59 3.42 -13.14
CA GLY A 181 -12.83 2.17 -13.14
C GLY A 181 -12.31 1.79 -11.75
N ALA A 182 -11.64 0.64 -11.64
CA ALA A 182 -11.07 0.17 -10.38
C ALA A 182 -9.90 1.08 -9.94
N PHE A 183 -9.83 1.40 -8.65
CA PHE A 183 -8.75 2.21 -8.08
C PHE A 183 -7.38 1.57 -8.31
N THR A 184 -7.32 0.23 -8.31
CA THR A 184 -6.08 -0.55 -8.50
C THR A 184 -5.60 -0.63 -9.96
N SER A 185 -6.31 0.00 -10.91
CA SER A 185 -5.83 0.07 -12.30
C SER A 185 -4.62 0.98 -12.42
N SER A 186 -3.68 0.67 -13.32
CA SER A 186 -2.45 1.46 -13.50
C SER A 186 -2.74 2.94 -13.80
N GLU A 187 -3.78 3.22 -14.59
CA GLU A 187 -4.21 4.59 -14.90
C GLU A 187 -4.65 5.34 -13.63
N GLN A 188 -5.54 4.75 -12.84
CA GLN A 188 -6.08 5.40 -11.65
C GLN A 188 -5.04 5.54 -10.55
N LEU A 189 -4.17 4.54 -10.38
CA LEU A 189 -3.05 4.62 -9.43
C LEU A 189 -2.07 5.74 -9.81
N HIS A 190 -1.75 5.89 -11.10
CA HIS A 190 -0.89 6.98 -11.57
C HIS A 190 -1.55 8.36 -11.36
N ARG A 191 -2.83 8.52 -11.72
CA ARG A 191 -3.59 9.75 -11.50
C ARG A 191 -3.67 10.13 -10.01
N TRP A 192 -3.89 9.13 -9.16
CA TRP A 192 -3.93 9.33 -7.71
C TRP A 192 -2.55 9.74 -7.17
N GLN A 193 -1.48 9.08 -7.60
CA GLN A 193 -0.12 9.44 -7.23
C GLN A 193 0.19 10.90 -7.59
N GLU A 194 -0.07 11.32 -8.84
CA GLU A 194 0.19 12.69 -9.27
C GLU A 194 -0.62 13.71 -8.48
N SER A 195 -1.88 13.40 -8.16
CA SER A 195 -2.73 14.24 -7.33
C SER A 195 -2.19 14.40 -5.90
N VAL A 196 -1.77 13.29 -5.25
CA VAL A 196 -1.19 13.31 -3.90
C VAL A 196 0.14 14.06 -3.89
N ASN A 197 0.99 13.83 -4.90
CA ASN A 197 2.28 14.51 -5.02
C ASN A 197 2.10 16.03 -5.20
N GLY A 198 1.18 16.45 -6.07
CA GLY A 198 0.84 17.87 -6.23
C GLY A 198 0.30 18.48 -4.95
N LEU A 199 -0.58 17.78 -4.24
CA LEU A 199 -1.10 18.22 -2.93
C LEU A 199 0.01 18.43 -1.90
N LEU A 200 0.98 17.52 -1.83
CA LEU A 200 2.09 17.62 -0.86
C LEU A 200 3.08 18.75 -1.18
N ARG A 201 3.30 19.06 -2.47
CA ARG A 201 4.22 20.14 -2.88
C ARG A 201 3.54 21.51 -2.81
N ASP A 202 2.40 21.62 -3.47
CA ASP A 202 1.81 22.91 -3.82
C ASP A 202 0.55 23.22 -3.02
N GLY A 203 -0.16 22.18 -2.54
CA GLY A 203 -1.50 22.31 -1.99
C GLY A 203 -2.57 22.41 -3.10
N LEU A 204 -3.85 22.53 -2.73
CA LEU A 204 -4.96 22.57 -3.69
C LEU A 204 -5.39 23.99 -4.12
N PHE A 205 -5.07 24.99 -3.30
CA PHE A 205 -5.53 26.36 -3.50
C PHE A 205 -4.36 27.26 -3.88
N ARG A 206 -4.65 28.26 -4.72
CA ARG A 206 -3.72 29.38 -4.91
C ARG A 206 -3.52 30.05 -3.55
N ARG A 207 -2.27 30.37 -3.21
CA ARG A 207 -2.01 31.35 -2.15
C ARG A 207 -2.66 32.63 -2.61
N GLY A 208 -3.70 33.09 -1.91
CA GLY A 208 -4.25 34.41 -2.17
C GLY A 208 -3.11 35.40 -1.97
N ASP A 209 -2.86 36.26 -2.96
CA ASP A 209 -2.02 37.42 -2.74
C ASP A 209 -2.61 38.16 -1.55
N SER A 210 -1.90 38.19 -0.42
CA SER A 210 -2.22 39.17 0.63
C SER A 210 -2.16 40.53 -0.05
N PRO A 211 -3.23 41.34 -0.03
CA PRO A 211 -3.15 42.70 -0.52
C PRO A 211 -2.32 43.50 0.49
N GLU A 212 -1.00 43.45 0.37
CA GLU A 212 -0.09 44.26 1.16
C GLU A 212 0.31 45.53 0.40
N ALA A 213 -0.21 46.65 0.94
CA ALA A 213 0.36 47.99 0.93
C ALA A 213 0.51 48.72 -0.42
N ALA A 214 -0.62 49.14 -0.99
CA ALA A 214 -0.68 50.47 -1.59
C ALA A 214 -1.03 51.47 -0.48
N GLY A 215 -0.01 52.03 0.17
CA GLY A 215 -0.11 53.05 1.20
C GLY A 215 1.24 53.68 1.46
#